data_AF-A0A4Q3R3Y6-F1
#
_entry.id   AF-A0A4Q3R3Y6-F1
#
_cell.length_a   1.000
_cell.length_b   1.000
_cell.length_c   1.000
_cell.angle_alpha   90.00
_cell.angle_beta   90.00
_cell.angle_gamma   90.00
#
_symmetry.space_group_name_H-M   'P 1'
#
loop_
_entity.id
_entity.type
_entity.pdbx_description
1 polymer ?
#
loop_
_entity_poly.entity_id
_entity_poly.type
_entity_poly.pdbx_seq_one_letter_code
_entity_poly.pdbx_strand_id
1 'polypeptide(L)' 'PISVLYFQTYKTRADADAWFASRTDQIQVIASAKGWYPGSVAFGSTQQPGLTDYADGVDTMAFLGEL' A
#
# COMPACT_ATOMS: atom_id res chain seq x y z
N PRO A 1 4.21 12.18 -10.84
CA PRO A 1 4.12 13.64 -10.62
C PRO A 1 3.99 13.91 -9.11
N ILE A 2 4.76 14.86 -8.57
CA ILE A 2 4.66 15.23 -7.14
C ILE A 2 3.42 16.13 -7.01
N SER A 3 2.52 15.81 -6.08
CA SER A 3 1.27 16.56 -5.78
C SER A 3 0.12 16.43 -6.78
N VAL A 4 -0.21 15.21 -7.24
CA VAL A 4 -1.45 14.95 -8.00
C VAL A 4 -2.42 14.12 -7.16
N LEU A 5 -3.65 14.59 -7.03
CA LEU A 5 -4.75 13.85 -6.41
C LEU A 5 -5.54 13.11 -7.50
N TYR A 6 -5.53 11.79 -7.44
CA TYR A 6 -6.45 10.94 -8.19
C TYR A 6 -7.62 10.56 -7.28
N PHE A 7 -8.84 10.91 -7.67
CA PHE A 7 -10.04 10.65 -6.90
C PHE A 7 -11.07 9.91 -7.74
N GLN A 8 -11.61 8.82 -7.18
CA GLN A 8 -12.72 8.09 -7.75
C GLN A 8 -13.59 7.50 -6.64
N THR A 9 -14.85 7.19 -6.97
CA THR A 9 -15.78 6.52 -6.07
C THR A 9 -16.09 5.12 -6.59
N TYR A 10 -16.42 4.21 -5.68
CA TYR A 10 -16.84 2.83 -5.97
C TYR A 10 -18.27 2.62 -5.49
N LYS A 11 -19.05 1.81 -6.21
CA LYS A 11 -20.43 1.52 -5.82
C LYS A 11 -20.49 0.47 -4.73
N THR A 12 -19.59 -0.51 -4.81
CA THR A 12 -19.50 -1.61 -3.86
C THR A 12 -18.07 -1.79 -3.40
N ARG A 13 -17.89 -2.51 -2.28
CA ARG A 13 -16.56 -2.90 -1.80
C ARG A 13 -15.85 -3.83 -2.80
N ALA A 14 -16.58 -4.75 -3.43
CA ALA A 14 -16.03 -5.67 -4.41
C ALA A 14 -15.39 -4.95 -5.61
N ASP A 15 -15.96 -3.81 -6.04
CA ASP A 15 -15.39 -3.00 -7.12
C ASP A 15 -14.02 -2.44 -6.73
N ALA A 16 -13.87 -1.99 -5.48
CA ALA A 16 -12.60 -1.48 -4.96
C ALA A 16 -11.57 -2.61 -4.81
N ASP A 17 -11.98 -3.75 -4.25
CA ASP A 17 -11.12 -4.93 -4.06
C ASP A 17 -10.54 -5.41 -5.42
N ALA A 18 -11.39 -5.50 -6.45
CA ALA A 18 -10.97 -5.87 -7.80
C ALA A 18 -9.99 -4.85 -8.41
N TRP A 19 -10.22 -3.55 -8.18
CA TRP A 19 -9.33 -2.50 -8.67
C TRP A 19 -7.96 -2.53 -8.01
N PHE A 20 -7.90 -2.79 -6.69
CA PHE A 20 -6.65 -2.93 -5.96
C PHE A 20 -5.89 -4.18 -6.40
N ALA A 21 -6.56 -5.33 -6.53
CA ALA A 21 -5.95 -6.58 -6.94
C ALA A 21 -5.32 -6.48 -8.34
N SER A 22 -5.96 -5.76 -9.28
CA SER A 22 -5.40 -5.59 -10.63
C SER A 22 -4.22 -4.62 -10.70
N ARG A 23 -3.82 -4.00 -9.57
CA ARG A 23 -2.79 -2.97 -9.46
C ARG A 23 -1.83 -3.21 -8.31
N THR A 24 -1.84 -4.40 -7.73
CA THR A 24 -0.97 -4.74 -6.59
C THR A 24 0.48 -4.37 -6.85
N ASP A 25 1.01 -4.66 -8.04
CA ASP A 25 2.41 -4.35 -8.41
C ASP A 25 2.72 -2.85 -8.55
N GLN A 26 1.70 -1.99 -8.59
CA GLN A 26 1.81 -0.53 -8.71
C GLN A 26 1.48 0.20 -7.40
N ILE A 27 0.94 -0.52 -6.41
CA ILE A 27 0.50 0.04 -5.13
C ILE A 27 1.52 -0.32 -4.07
N GLN A 28 2.19 0.68 -3.51
CA GLN A 28 3.15 0.47 -2.43
C GLN A 28 2.47 0.37 -1.06
N VAL A 29 1.35 1.06 -0.86
CA VAL A 29 0.62 1.06 0.42
C VAL A 29 -0.83 1.46 0.22
N ILE A 30 -1.72 0.82 0.97
CA ILE A 30 -3.13 1.23 1.11
C ILE A 30 -3.28 1.85 2.50
N ALA A 31 -3.92 3.02 2.59
CA ALA A 31 -4.27 3.62 3.86
C ALA A 31 -5.78 3.60 4.05
N SER A 32 -6.25 3.19 5.23
CA SER A 32 -7.68 3.14 5.54
C SER A 32 -7.96 3.64 6.96
N ALA A 33 -9.20 4.08 7.20
CA ALA A 33 -9.60 4.60 8.50
C ALA A 33 -9.41 3.50 9.57
N LYS A 34 -8.59 3.77 10.58
CA LYS A 34 -8.25 2.78 11.61
C LYS A 34 -7.68 1.45 11.05
N GLY A 35 -7.13 1.44 9.84
CA GLY A 35 -6.58 0.23 9.23
C GLY A 35 -7.62 -0.86 8.93
N TRP A 36 -8.89 -0.50 8.69
CA TRP A 36 -9.98 -1.49 8.49
C TRP A 36 -9.78 -2.41 7.28
N TYR A 37 -9.03 -1.98 6.26
CA TYR A 37 -8.80 -2.76 5.05
C TYR A 37 -7.64 -3.74 5.24
N PRO A 38 -7.74 -5.01 4.79
CA PRO A 38 -6.66 -5.99 4.93
C PRO A 38 -5.33 -5.51 4.34
N GLY A 39 -4.25 -5.58 5.11
CA GLY A 39 -2.91 -5.14 4.69
C GLY A 39 -2.76 -3.61 4.56
N SER A 40 -3.75 -2.82 5.01
CA SER A 40 -3.65 -1.36 5.01
C SER A 40 -3.07 -0.80 6.31
N VAL A 41 -2.53 0.41 6.23
CA VAL A 41 -2.10 1.20 7.39
C VAL A 41 -3.18 2.21 7.80
N ALA A 42 -3.13 2.69 9.04
CA ALA A 42 -3.98 3.78 9.49
C ALA A 42 -3.59 5.11 8.82
N PHE A 43 -4.54 6.04 8.75
CA PHE A 43 -4.25 7.40 8.31
C PHE A 43 -3.18 8.07 9.18
N GLY A 44 -2.27 8.81 8.54
CA GLY A 44 -1.12 9.44 9.21
C GLY A 44 0.14 8.57 9.28
N SER A 45 0.03 7.27 8.98
CA SER A 45 1.16 6.33 9.08
C SER A 45 1.89 6.06 7.77
N THR A 46 1.40 6.55 6.62
CA THR A 46 1.96 6.23 5.29
C THR A 46 3.40 6.73 5.06
N GLN A 47 3.87 7.68 5.87
CA GLN A 47 5.24 8.21 5.82
C GLN A 47 6.05 7.83 7.06
N GLN A 48 5.61 6.79 7.79
CA GLN A 48 6.27 6.28 8.99
C GLN A 48 6.55 4.78 8.85
N PRO A 49 7.31 4.35 7.81
CA PRO A 49 7.63 2.93 7.64
C PRO A 49 8.45 2.42 8.82
N GLY A 50 8.11 1.24 9.32
CA GLY A 50 8.95 0.47 10.22
C GLY A 50 10.13 -0.19 9.48
N LEU A 51 11.03 -0.81 10.24
CA LEU A 51 12.26 -1.43 9.69
C LEU A 51 11.99 -2.54 8.69
N THR A 52 10.80 -3.14 8.70
CA THR A 52 10.39 -4.24 7.82
C THR A 52 9.37 -3.81 6.77
N ASP A 53 8.98 -2.53 6.73
CA ASP A 53 7.93 -2.03 5.85
C ASP A 53 8.49 -1.61 4.48
N TYR A 54 9.11 -2.58 3.80
CA TYR A 54 9.66 -2.40 2.46
C TYR A 54 8.54 -2.36 1.41
N ALA A 55 8.63 -1.41 0.48
CA ALA A 55 7.54 -1.09 -0.46
C ALA A 55 7.27 -2.19 -1.51
N ASP A 56 8.20 -3.11 -1.71
CA ASP A 56 8.11 -4.27 -2.59
C ASP A 56 7.93 -5.59 -1.81
N GLY A 57 7.84 -5.52 -0.46
CA GLY A 57 7.78 -6.69 0.41
C GLY A 57 9.08 -7.51 0.45
N VAL A 58 10.17 -7.02 -0.14
CA VAL A 58 11.48 -7.69 -0.14
C VAL A 58 12.27 -7.20 1.07
N ASP A 59 12.71 -8.13 1.92
CA ASP A 59 13.64 -7.82 2.99
C ASP A 59 14.99 -7.41 2.38
N THR A 60 15.23 -6.10 2.37
CA THR A 60 16.44 -5.52 1.77
C THR A 60 17.70 -6.01 2.47
N MET A 61 17.64 -6.28 3.78
CA MET A 61 18.80 -6.79 4.53
C MET A 61 19.08 -8.25 4.19
N ALA A 62 18.05 -9.07 3.98
CA ALA A 62 18.22 -10.42 3.48
C ALA A 62 18.83 -10.42 2.06
N PHE A 63 18.31 -9.58 1.16
CA PHE A 63 18.82 -9.43 -0.21
C PHE A 63 20.32 -9.05 -0.23
N LEU A 64 20.72 -8.07 0.59
CA LEU A 64 22.12 -7.62 0.66
C LEU A 64 23.07 -8.68 1.24
N GLY A 65 22.56 -9.62 2.05
CA GLY A 65 23.35 -10.72 2.60
C GLY A 65 23.62 -11.88 1.64
N GLU A 66 22.88 -11.95 0.52
CA GLU A 66 23.03 -12.99 -0.52
C GLU A 66 23.93 -12.56 -1.69
N LEU A 67 24.40 -11.31 -1.69
CA LEU A 67 25.37 -10.72 -2.64
C LEU A 67 26.82 -11.00 -2.25
#